data_AF-A0A3D1DLE3-F1
#
_entry.id   AF-A0A3D1DLE3-F1
#
_cell.length_a   1.000
_cell.length_b   1.000
_cell.length_c   1.000
_cell.angle_alpha   90.00
_cell.angle_beta   90.00
_cell.angle_gamma   90.00
#
_symmetry.space_group_name_H-M   'P 1'
#
loop_
_entity.id
_entity.type
_entity.pdbx_description
1 polymer ?
#
loop_
_entity_poly.entity_id
_entity_poly.type
_entity_poly.pdbx_seq_one_letter_code
_entity_poly.pdbx_strand_id
1 'polypeptide(L)'
;MIRVACLVCVLAGPVVAADPAGSVSFTNDVMPVLGKAGCNSGACHGHNSGKAGFKLSLRGYDLRADFTALVDPDSGRVEREDPADSLILQMPTAQLEHGGGKRFEVGSESYRVLLEWIRQGAKSDVGTATKLERIDVHPAVFEHVRIPQVETLKVTAHFEDGRQRDVTRLAIYEVSTEGVVDVDRTG
;
A
#
# COMPACT_ATOMS: atom_id res chain seq x y z
N MET A 1 20.97 32.38 -23.12
CA MET A 1 19.65 33.04 -23.28
C MET A 1 18.79 32.21 -24.23
N ILE A 2 17.96 31.32 -23.70
CA ILE A 2 16.85 30.70 -24.44
C ILE A 2 15.67 30.67 -23.46
N ARG A 3 14.66 31.51 -23.72
CA ARG A 3 13.37 31.47 -23.02
C ARG A 3 12.47 30.53 -23.82
N VAL A 4 12.21 29.33 -23.32
CA VAL A 4 11.10 28.50 -23.80
C VAL A 4 9.91 28.78 -22.88
N ALA A 5 8.96 29.57 -23.36
CA ALA A 5 7.66 29.72 -22.74
C ALA A 5 6.87 28.44 -23.02
N CYS A 6 6.87 27.50 -22.07
CA CYS A 6 5.93 26.39 -22.10
C CYS A 6 4.63 26.89 -21.47
N LEU A 7 3.62 27.11 -22.31
CA LEU A 7 2.26 27.41 -21.90
C LEU A 7 1.71 26.18 -21.17
N VAL A 8 1.86 26.13 -19.85
CA VAL A 8 1.23 25.11 -19.01
C VAL A 8 -0.24 25.47 -18.91
N CYS A 9 -1.04 24.94 -19.82
CA CYS A 9 -2.49 24.90 -19.65
C CYS A 9 -2.78 23.84 -18.58
N VAL A 10 -2.78 24.25 -17.30
CA VAL A 10 -3.32 23.41 -16.22
C VAL A 10 -4.82 23.35 -16.44
N LEU A 11 -5.28 22.40 -17.24
CA LEU A 11 -6.64 21.91 -17.07
C LEU A 11 -6.64 21.21 -15.72
N ALA A 12 -6.96 21.98 -14.67
CA ALA A 12 -7.39 21.44 -13.39
C ALA A 12 -8.70 20.71 -13.66
N GLY A 13 -8.59 19.49 -14.19
CA GLY A 13 -9.66 18.53 -14.19
C GLY A 13 -10.11 18.37 -12.73
N PRO A 14 -11.41 18.14 -12.49
CA PRO A 14 -11.88 17.93 -11.14
C PRO A 14 -11.08 16.76 -10.55
N VAL A 15 -10.40 16.98 -9.43
CA VAL A 15 -10.07 15.89 -8.51
C VAL A 15 -11.41 15.47 -7.90
N VAL A 16 -12.14 14.66 -8.64
CA VAL A 16 -13.43 14.06 -8.27
C VAL A 16 -13.23 12.57 -8.54
N ALA A 17 -13.36 11.65 -7.58
CA ALA A 17 -13.94 11.72 -6.25
C ALA A 17 -13.17 10.77 -5.32
N ALA A 18 -13.30 10.98 -4.01
CA ALA A 18 -13.18 9.88 -3.06
C ALA A 18 -14.08 8.73 -3.54
N ASP A 19 -13.58 7.49 -3.45
CA ASP A 19 -14.26 6.30 -3.96
C ASP A 19 -15.75 6.26 -3.54
N PRO A 20 -16.69 6.13 -4.50
CA PRO A 20 -18.09 5.95 -4.21
C PRO A 20 -18.34 4.48 -3.82
N ALA A 21 -17.86 4.08 -2.65
CA ALA A 21 -18.36 2.99 -1.82
C ALA A 21 -17.45 2.94 -0.59
N GLY A 22 -17.98 3.15 0.61
CA GLY A 22 -17.20 3.04 1.84
C GLY A 22 -16.59 1.66 2.12
N SER A 23 -16.59 0.73 1.15
CA SER A 23 -16.06 -0.62 1.28
C SER A 23 -14.57 -0.69 0.97
N VAL A 24 -13.79 -1.27 1.89
CA VAL A 24 -12.37 -1.53 1.71
C VAL A 24 -12.16 -2.79 0.86
N SER A 25 -11.41 -2.65 -0.22
CA SER A 25 -11.02 -3.73 -1.13
C SER A 25 -9.86 -4.55 -0.55
N PHE A 26 -10.02 -5.89 -0.51
CA PHE A 26 -8.90 -6.74 -0.13
C PHE A 26 -7.74 -6.60 -1.15
N THR A 27 -8.08 -6.65 -2.43
CA THR A 27 -7.11 -6.62 -3.52
C THR A 27 -6.42 -5.25 -3.66
N ASN A 28 -7.20 -4.16 -3.65
CA ASN A 28 -6.71 -2.82 -4.00
C ASN A 28 -6.35 -1.95 -2.79
N ASP A 29 -6.70 -2.34 -1.56
CA ASP A 29 -6.39 -1.57 -0.35
C ASP A 29 -5.58 -2.37 0.68
N VAL A 30 -6.05 -3.56 1.08
CA VAL A 30 -5.39 -4.37 2.13
C VAL A 30 -4.03 -4.88 1.65
N MET A 31 -3.96 -5.49 0.47
CA MET A 31 -2.72 -6.06 -0.03
C MET A 31 -1.63 -5.02 -0.30
N PRO A 32 -1.92 -3.83 -0.85
CA PRO A 32 -0.96 -2.73 -0.91
C PRO A 32 -0.47 -2.26 0.46
N VAL A 33 -1.34 -2.21 1.49
CA VAL A 33 -0.90 -1.89 2.87
C VAL A 33 0.10 -2.93 3.37
N LEU A 34 -0.18 -4.23 3.19
CA LEU A 34 0.74 -5.30 3.60
C LEU A 34 2.06 -5.26 2.81
N GLY A 35 2.00 -4.91 1.53
CA GLY A 35 3.16 -4.65 0.67
C GLY A 35 4.02 -3.51 1.19
N LYS A 36 3.42 -2.34 1.40
CA LYS A 36 4.11 -1.13 1.88
C LYS A 36 4.70 -1.28 3.27
N ALA A 37 4.04 -2.05 4.13
CA ALA A 37 4.54 -2.41 5.46
C ALA A 37 5.68 -3.44 5.41
N GLY A 38 5.93 -4.08 4.26
CA GLY A 38 6.94 -5.13 4.08
C GLY A 38 6.54 -6.48 4.66
N CYS A 39 5.27 -6.66 5.06
CA CYS A 39 4.77 -7.88 5.70
C CYS A 39 4.90 -9.09 4.78
N ASN A 40 4.58 -8.92 3.49
CA ASN A 40 4.66 -9.96 2.46
C ASN A 40 6.00 -9.92 1.67
N SER A 41 7.05 -9.35 2.25
CA SER A 41 8.40 -9.37 1.68
C SER A 41 9.10 -10.71 1.92
N GLY A 42 10.11 -11.02 1.10
CA GLY A 42 10.90 -12.26 1.23
C GLY A 42 11.68 -12.38 2.55
N ALA A 43 11.97 -11.27 3.23
CA ALA A 43 12.59 -11.27 4.55
C ALA A 43 11.59 -11.59 5.68
N CYS A 44 10.29 -11.51 5.41
CA CYS A 44 9.19 -11.65 6.38
C CYS A 44 8.24 -12.78 5.97
N HIS A 45 6.92 -12.56 5.99
CA HIS A 45 5.93 -13.61 5.73
C HIS A 45 5.82 -14.00 4.26
N GLY A 46 6.36 -13.19 3.34
CA GLY A 46 6.54 -13.53 1.93
C GLY A 46 7.70 -14.49 1.65
N HIS A 47 8.45 -14.91 2.70
CA HIS A 47 9.46 -15.95 2.57
C HIS A 47 8.83 -17.28 2.11
N ASN A 48 9.58 -18.12 1.39
CA ASN A 48 9.05 -19.37 0.84
C ASN A 48 8.45 -20.30 1.92
N SER A 49 9.03 -20.30 3.12
CA SER A 49 8.53 -21.06 4.29
C SER A 49 7.66 -20.23 5.25
N GLY A 50 7.38 -18.96 4.96
CA GLY A 50 6.76 -18.03 5.90
C GLY A 50 7.64 -17.74 7.13
N LYS A 51 7.03 -17.15 8.17
CA LYS A 51 7.66 -16.85 9.46
C LYS A 51 6.66 -17.08 10.60
N ALA A 52 7.12 -17.70 11.69
CA ALA A 52 6.31 -17.94 12.89
C ALA A 52 4.94 -18.58 12.59
N GLY A 53 4.94 -19.62 11.73
CA GLY A 53 3.73 -20.35 11.35
C GLY A 53 2.78 -19.60 10.40
N PHE A 54 3.10 -18.38 9.97
CA PHE A 54 2.27 -17.58 9.08
C PHE A 54 3.00 -17.28 7.76
N LYS A 55 2.32 -17.52 6.63
CA LYS A 55 2.86 -17.34 5.28
C LYS A 55 1.90 -16.50 4.44
N LEU A 56 2.49 -15.51 3.76
CA LEU A 56 1.90 -14.80 2.65
C LEU A 56 2.70 -15.13 1.39
N SER A 57 2.09 -14.94 0.24
CA SER A 57 2.73 -14.97 -1.06
C SER A 57 3.68 -13.78 -1.20
N LEU A 58 4.79 -13.98 -1.91
CA LEU A 58 5.78 -12.93 -2.10
C LEU A 58 5.15 -11.76 -2.86
N ARG A 59 5.13 -10.57 -2.24
CA ARG A 59 4.59 -9.33 -2.82
C ARG A 59 3.15 -9.46 -3.36
N GLY A 60 2.33 -10.35 -2.78
CA GLY A 60 0.93 -10.51 -3.17
C GLY A 60 0.70 -11.30 -4.46
N TYR A 61 1.66 -12.14 -4.86
CA TYR A 61 1.59 -12.97 -6.06
C TYR A 61 0.34 -13.89 -6.12
N ASP A 62 -0.12 -14.42 -4.99
CA ASP A 62 -1.33 -15.26 -4.89
C ASP A 62 -2.31 -14.69 -3.87
N LEU A 63 -3.17 -13.81 -4.35
CA LEU A 63 -4.19 -13.13 -3.54
C LEU A 63 -5.19 -14.10 -2.89
N ARG A 64 -5.48 -15.25 -3.52
CA ARG A 64 -6.42 -16.24 -2.96
C ARG A 64 -5.81 -16.94 -1.78
N ALA A 65 -4.55 -17.38 -1.91
CA ALA A 65 -3.80 -17.97 -0.82
C ALA A 65 -3.60 -16.97 0.33
N ASP A 66 -3.27 -15.71 0.02
CA ASP A 66 -3.09 -14.65 1.02
C ASP A 66 -4.35 -14.36 1.82
N PHE A 67 -5.48 -14.22 1.12
CA PHE A 67 -6.77 -14.04 1.77
C PHE A 67 -7.07 -15.22 2.71
N THR A 68 -6.88 -16.45 2.22
CA THR A 68 -7.16 -17.68 2.98
C THR A 68 -6.31 -17.75 4.25
N ALA A 69 -5.00 -17.47 4.15
CA ALA A 69 -4.10 -17.47 5.29
C ALA A 69 -4.45 -16.40 6.35
N LEU A 70 -4.95 -15.24 5.91
CA LEU A 70 -5.34 -14.14 6.81
C LEU A 70 -6.64 -14.42 7.56
N VAL A 71 -7.61 -15.04 6.93
CA VAL A 71 -8.93 -15.29 7.54
C VAL A 71 -9.06 -16.68 8.18
N ASP A 72 -8.00 -17.48 8.13
CA ASP A 72 -7.93 -18.77 8.82
C ASP A 72 -8.17 -18.54 10.34
N PRO A 73 -9.22 -19.16 10.92
CA PRO A 73 -9.53 -19.02 12.35
C PRO A 73 -8.37 -19.37 13.27
N ASP A 74 -7.52 -20.34 12.88
CA ASP A 74 -6.40 -20.78 13.71
C ASP A 74 -5.21 -19.81 13.65
N SER A 75 -5.22 -18.84 12.73
CA SER A 75 -4.14 -17.86 12.58
C SER A 75 -4.19 -16.72 13.59
N GLY A 76 -5.38 -16.42 14.13
CA GLY A 76 -5.64 -15.22 14.96
C GLY A 76 -5.39 -13.88 14.23
N ARG A 77 -5.15 -13.88 12.92
CA ARG A 77 -4.80 -12.66 12.17
C ARG A 77 -5.97 -11.71 12.02
N VAL A 78 -7.17 -12.26 11.92
CA VAL A 78 -8.42 -11.52 11.79
C VAL A 78 -9.37 -11.98 12.88
N GLU A 79 -9.53 -11.15 13.90
CA GLU A 79 -10.59 -11.25 14.90
C GLU A 79 -11.77 -10.38 14.44
N ARG A 80 -12.93 -10.98 14.23
CA ARG A 80 -14.10 -10.30 13.64
C ARG A 80 -15.00 -9.70 14.73
N GLU A 81 -15.02 -10.30 15.91
CA GLU A 81 -15.85 -9.83 17.03
C GLU A 81 -15.22 -8.60 17.70
N ASP A 82 -13.91 -8.63 17.91
CA ASP A 82 -13.10 -7.48 18.30
C ASP A 82 -12.03 -7.15 17.24
N PRO A 83 -12.37 -6.35 16.21
CA PRO A 83 -11.44 -6.01 15.14
C PRO A 83 -10.10 -5.43 15.61
N ALA A 84 -10.07 -4.68 16.72
CA ALA A 84 -8.85 -4.07 17.23
C ALA A 84 -7.85 -5.10 17.79
N ASP A 85 -8.35 -6.27 18.20
CA ASP A 85 -7.56 -7.38 18.74
C ASP A 85 -6.93 -8.29 17.69
N SER A 86 -7.21 -8.02 16.42
CA SER A 86 -6.62 -8.75 15.29
C SER A 86 -5.08 -8.66 15.29
N LEU A 87 -4.39 -9.80 15.20
CA LEU A 87 -2.92 -9.82 15.17
C LEU A 87 -2.34 -9.10 13.93
N ILE A 88 -3.11 -8.97 12.84
CA ILE A 88 -2.73 -8.17 11.66
C ILE A 88 -2.64 -6.66 11.98
N LEU A 89 -3.21 -6.21 13.11
CA LEU A 89 -3.11 -4.84 13.60
C LEU A 89 -2.09 -4.72 14.73
N GLN A 90 -2.20 -5.57 15.76
CA GLN A 90 -1.41 -5.44 16.99
C GLN A 90 0.09 -5.66 16.75
N MET A 91 0.46 -6.66 15.94
CA MET A 91 1.86 -7.00 15.67
C MET A 91 2.60 -5.90 14.89
N PRO A 92 2.12 -5.43 13.72
CA PRO A 92 2.81 -4.36 12.99
C PRO A 92 2.74 -2.99 13.66
N THR A 93 1.87 -2.79 14.66
CA THR A 93 1.86 -1.57 15.48
C THR A 93 2.70 -1.68 16.76
N ALA A 94 3.35 -2.83 16.97
CA ALA A 94 4.14 -3.14 18.17
C ALA A 94 3.36 -3.04 19.49
N GLN A 95 2.05 -3.31 19.43
CA GLN A 95 1.23 -3.55 20.64
C GLN A 95 1.51 -4.94 21.22
N LEU A 96 1.98 -5.86 20.37
CA LEU A 96 2.54 -7.16 20.77
C LEU A 96 3.96 -7.31 20.21
N GLU A 97 4.74 -8.21 20.83
CA GLU A 97 6.09 -8.50 20.39
C GLU A 97 6.07 -9.07 18.96
N HIS A 98 6.78 -8.41 18.06
CA HIS A 98 6.90 -8.82 16.67
C HIS A 98 8.36 -8.79 16.24
N GLY A 99 8.91 -9.94 15.85
CA GLY A 99 10.28 -10.02 15.33
C GLY A 99 10.55 -9.19 14.07
N GLY A 100 9.51 -8.72 13.37
CA GLY A 100 9.62 -7.76 12.27
C GLY A 100 9.69 -6.30 12.71
N GLY A 101 9.54 -6.02 14.01
CA GLY A 101 9.45 -4.68 14.57
C GLY A 101 8.17 -3.94 14.19
N LYS A 102 8.11 -2.66 14.58
CA LYS A 102 7.01 -1.75 14.25
C LYS A 102 7.05 -1.39 12.76
N ARG A 103 5.89 -1.50 12.09
CA ARG A 103 5.72 -1.19 10.65
C ARG A 103 4.92 0.08 10.41
N PHE A 104 3.96 0.40 11.28
CA PHE A 104 3.16 1.62 11.23
C PHE A 104 2.55 1.96 12.60
N GLU A 105 2.01 3.17 12.73
CA GLU A 105 1.39 3.67 13.97
C GLU A 105 -0.06 3.19 14.13
N VAL A 106 -0.52 3.04 15.37
CA VAL A 106 -1.96 2.94 15.67
C VAL A 106 -2.66 4.20 15.17
N GLY A 107 -3.78 4.01 14.47
CA GLY A 107 -4.50 5.13 13.87
C GLY A 107 -3.83 5.73 12.63
N SER A 108 -2.73 5.17 12.12
CA SER A 108 -2.25 5.52 10.78
C SER A 108 -3.26 5.14 9.70
N GLU A 109 -3.09 5.67 8.49
CA GLU A 109 -3.92 5.29 7.34
C GLU A 109 -3.91 3.77 7.09
N SER A 110 -2.72 3.16 7.09
CA SER A 110 -2.56 1.70 6.98
C SER A 110 -3.34 0.94 8.06
N TYR A 111 -3.25 1.38 9.32
CA TYR A 111 -4.01 0.79 10.42
C TYR A 111 -5.52 0.90 10.18
N ARG A 112 -6.01 2.08 9.76
CA ARG A 112 -7.44 2.31 9.53
C ARG A 112 -7.98 1.47 8.37
N VAL A 113 -7.23 1.31 7.28
CA VAL A 113 -7.61 0.46 6.15
C VAL A 113 -7.81 -0.99 6.61
N LEU A 114 -6.84 -1.54 7.34
CA LEU A 114 -6.93 -2.91 7.84
C LEU A 114 -8.08 -3.08 8.84
N LEU A 115 -8.21 -2.16 9.79
CA LEU A 115 -9.28 -2.18 10.79
C LEU A 115 -10.67 -2.09 10.14
N GLU A 116 -10.83 -1.21 9.15
CA GLU A 116 -12.10 -1.02 8.47
C GLU A 116 -12.45 -2.22 7.59
N TRP A 117 -11.48 -2.83 6.91
CA TRP A 117 -11.69 -4.09 6.20
C TRP A 117 -12.19 -5.20 7.14
N ILE A 118 -11.63 -5.32 8.34
CA ILE A 118 -12.07 -6.30 9.34
C ILE A 118 -13.50 -5.99 9.82
N ARG A 119 -13.80 -4.72 10.14
CA ARG A 119 -15.15 -4.27 10.54
C ARG A 119 -16.21 -4.54 9.48
N GLN A 120 -15.82 -4.52 8.21
CA GLN A 120 -16.70 -4.86 7.08
C GLN A 120 -16.83 -6.38 6.85
N GLY A 121 -16.30 -7.18 7.77
CA GLY A 121 -16.36 -8.62 7.76
C GLY A 121 -15.26 -9.26 6.94
N ALA A 122 -14.08 -8.63 6.81
CA ALA A 122 -12.88 -9.18 6.18
C ALA A 122 -13.20 -9.99 4.90
N LYS A 123 -13.89 -9.34 3.96
CA LYS A 123 -14.41 -9.97 2.75
C LYS A 123 -13.34 -10.03 1.67
N SER A 124 -13.43 -11.06 0.84
CA SER A 124 -12.63 -11.17 -0.37
C SER A 124 -13.35 -10.51 -1.53
N ASP A 125 -12.60 -9.81 -2.36
CA ASP A 125 -13.00 -9.37 -3.70
C ASP A 125 -12.06 -9.94 -4.78
N VAL A 126 -11.35 -11.03 -4.48
CA VAL A 126 -10.40 -11.61 -5.43
C VAL A 126 -11.15 -12.18 -6.63
N GLY A 127 -10.88 -11.60 -7.80
CA GLY A 127 -11.53 -11.92 -9.07
C GLY A 127 -12.73 -11.02 -9.41
N THR A 128 -13.16 -10.15 -8.49
CA THR A 128 -14.21 -9.15 -8.73
C THR A 128 -13.75 -7.71 -8.49
N ALA A 129 -12.59 -7.52 -7.84
CA ALA A 129 -11.97 -6.22 -7.67
C ALA A 129 -11.69 -5.57 -9.03
N THR A 130 -11.99 -4.28 -9.14
CA THR A 130 -11.66 -3.48 -10.32
C THR A 130 -10.17 -3.56 -10.59
N LYS A 131 -9.81 -3.93 -11.83
CA LYS A 131 -8.40 -4.11 -12.18
C LYS A 131 -7.68 -2.78 -12.29
N LEU A 132 -6.46 -2.76 -11.76
CA LEU A 132 -5.49 -1.70 -12.02
C LEU A 132 -4.95 -1.83 -13.45
N GLU A 133 -5.09 -0.79 -14.25
CA GLU A 133 -4.57 -0.74 -15.62
C GLU A 133 -3.15 -0.16 -15.68
N ARG A 134 -2.88 0.91 -14.94
CA ARG A 134 -1.60 1.62 -14.97
C ARG A 134 -1.33 2.40 -13.69
N ILE A 135 -0.05 2.65 -13.42
CA ILE A 135 0.42 3.60 -12.41
C ILE A 135 1.22 4.70 -13.10
N ASP A 136 0.93 5.95 -12.75
CA ASP A 136 1.70 7.14 -13.15
C ASP A 136 2.44 7.74 -11.96
N VAL A 137 3.67 8.19 -12.18
CA VAL A 137 4.50 8.88 -11.19
C VAL A 137 4.83 10.28 -11.70
N HIS A 138 4.63 11.29 -10.87
CA HIS A 138 4.95 12.68 -11.16
C HIS A 138 5.78 13.32 -10.04
N PRO A 139 6.87 14.04 -10.34
CA PRO A 139 7.47 14.15 -11.67
C PRO A 139 8.06 12.81 -12.14
N ALA A 140 7.93 12.53 -13.44
CA ALA A 140 8.50 11.30 -14.04
C ALA A 140 10.03 11.40 -14.21
N VAL A 141 10.56 12.62 -14.21
CA VAL A 141 11.98 12.94 -14.32
C VAL A 141 12.29 13.99 -13.28
N PHE A 142 13.33 13.74 -12.49
CA PHE A 142 13.85 14.68 -11.51
C PHE A 142 15.26 15.11 -11.92
N GLU A 143 15.41 16.40 -12.26
CA GLU A 143 16.70 16.98 -12.63
C GLU A 143 17.35 17.67 -11.42
N HIS A 144 18.58 17.27 -11.11
CA HIS A 144 19.39 17.90 -10.08
C HIS A 144 19.94 19.25 -10.58
N VAL A 145 19.31 20.34 -10.14
CA VAL A 145 19.76 21.70 -10.47
C VAL A 145 20.41 22.42 -9.29
N ARG A 146 20.26 21.90 -8.06
CA ARG A 146 20.90 22.42 -6.83
C ARG A 146 21.06 21.34 -5.77
N ILE A 147 21.90 21.58 -4.76
CA ILE A 147 22.08 20.68 -3.60
C ILE A 147 22.03 21.51 -2.28
N PRO A 148 21.18 21.17 -1.29
CA PRO A 148 20.18 20.10 -1.34
C PRO A 148 18.96 20.48 -2.20
N GLN A 149 18.37 19.47 -2.86
CA GLN A 149 17.09 19.57 -3.56
C GLN A 149 16.23 18.39 -3.11
N VAL A 150 14.98 18.69 -2.76
CA VAL A 150 13.99 17.71 -2.29
C VAL A 150 12.75 17.96 -3.13
N GLU A 151 12.19 16.89 -3.69
CA GLU A 151 10.93 16.95 -4.42
C GLU A 151 10.03 15.78 -4.09
N THR A 152 8.74 16.06 -4.12
CA THR A 152 7.70 15.13 -3.70
C THR A 152 7.19 14.36 -4.90
N LEU A 153 7.14 13.04 -4.78
CA LEU A 153 6.49 12.22 -5.78
C LEU A 153 4.98 12.15 -5.54
N LYS A 154 4.22 12.15 -6.62
CA LYS A 154 2.80 11.79 -6.65
C LYS A 154 2.63 10.55 -7.48
N VAL A 155 1.99 9.54 -6.91
CA VAL A 155 1.70 8.28 -7.59
C VAL A 155 0.19 8.15 -7.77
N THR A 156 -0.24 7.97 -9.02
CA THR A 156 -1.66 7.84 -9.38
C THR A 156 -1.92 6.47 -9.99
N ALA A 157 -2.86 5.72 -9.42
CA ALA A 157 -3.37 4.47 -9.95
C ALA A 157 -4.55 4.75 -10.87
N HIS A 158 -4.57 4.12 -12.05
CA HIS A 158 -5.64 4.17 -13.04
C HIS A 158 -6.30 2.79 -13.15
N PHE A 159 -7.62 2.73 -13.01
CA PHE A 159 -8.40 1.49 -12.99
C PHE A 159 -9.24 1.32 -14.26
N GLU A 160 -9.63 0.09 -14.56
CA GLU A 160 -10.35 -0.27 -15.81
C GLU A 160 -11.74 0.36 -15.94
N ASP A 161 -12.32 0.82 -14.83
CA ASP A 161 -13.58 1.57 -14.81
C ASP A 161 -13.40 3.09 -14.99
N GLY A 162 -12.16 3.53 -15.27
CA GLY A 162 -11.80 4.93 -15.45
C GLY A 162 -11.51 5.69 -14.16
N ARG A 163 -11.69 5.07 -12.98
CA ARG A 163 -11.31 5.71 -11.71
C ARG A 163 -9.81 5.95 -11.61
N GLN A 164 -9.47 7.01 -10.91
CA GLN A 164 -8.09 7.37 -10.58
C GLN A 164 -7.97 7.56 -9.08
N ARG A 165 -6.90 7.04 -8.48
CA ARG A 165 -6.64 7.18 -7.05
C ARG A 165 -5.22 7.63 -6.80
N ASP A 166 -5.06 8.59 -5.88
CA ASP A 166 -3.77 8.89 -5.30
C ASP A 166 -3.34 7.71 -4.43
N VAL A 167 -2.24 7.05 -4.82
CA VAL A 167 -1.65 5.91 -4.12
C VAL A 167 -0.23 6.22 -3.65
N THR A 168 0.15 7.49 -3.58
CA THR A 168 1.48 7.96 -3.17
C THR A 168 1.92 7.33 -1.84
N ARG A 169 0.99 7.20 -0.90
CA ARG A 169 1.25 6.64 0.44
C ARG A 169 1.24 5.10 0.49
N LEU A 170 0.70 4.45 -0.54
CA LEU A 170 0.66 2.99 -0.70
C LEU A 170 1.79 2.48 -1.61
N ALA A 171 2.35 3.34 -2.46
CA ALA A 171 3.42 3.00 -3.39
C ALA A 171 4.71 2.61 -2.65
N ILE A 172 5.44 1.64 -3.18
CA ILE A 172 6.77 1.24 -2.68
C ILE A 172 7.80 1.90 -3.58
N TYR A 173 8.72 2.67 -2.98
CA TYR A 173 9.80 3.34 -3.69
C TYR A 173 11.11 2.59 -3.46
N GLU A 174 11.80 2.26 -4.55
CA GLU A 174 13.10 1.59 -4.55
C GLU A 174 14.07 2.42 -5.39
N VAL A 175 15.25 2.72 -4.85
CA VAL A 175 16.32 3.41 -5.57
C VAL A 175 17.20 2.33 -6.22
N SER A 176 17.37 2.40 -7.53
CA SER A 176 18.18 1.43 -8.28
C SER A 176 19.68 1.68 -8.22
N THR A 177 20.10 2.92 -7.91
CA THR A 177 21.50 3.33 -7.80
C THR A 177 21.72 4.10 -6.51
N GLU A 178 22.38 3.45 -5.55
CA GLU A 178 22.69 4.04 -4.24
C GLU A 178 23.58 5.29 -4.37
N GLY A 179 23.40 6.26 -3.47
CA GLY A 179 24.23 7.47 -3.39
C GLY A 179 23.91 8.58 -4.38
N VAL A 180 22.92 8.40 -5.27
CA VAL A 180 22.46 9.43 -6.21
C VAL A 180 21.29 10.24 -5.64
N VAL A 181 20.33 9.54 -5.04
CA VAL A 181 19.15 10.12 -4.37
C VAL A 181 18.79 9.26 -3.16
N ASP A 182 18.23 9.90 -2.13
CA ASP A 182 17.53 9.22 -1.06
C ASP A 182 16.01 9.34 -1.30
N VAL A 183 15.25 8.31 -0.93
CA VAL A 183 13.78 8.31 -1.02
C VAL A 183 13.21 7.93 0.33
N ASP A 184 12.18 8.66 0.78
CA ASP A 184 11.52 8.34 2.04
C ASP A 184 10.27 7.46 1.83
N ARG A 185 9.54 7.18 2.91
CA ARG A 185 8.35 6.30 2.84
C ARG A 185 7.16 6.96 2.14
N THR A 186 7.20 8.26 1.88
CA THR A 186 6.13 9.03 1.24
C THR A 186 6.47 9.49 -0.18
N GLY A 187 7.70 9.28 -0.65
CA GLY A 187 8.14 9.62 -2.00
C GLY A 187 9.03 10.84 -1.97
#